data_AF-A0A539D649-F1
#
_entry.id   AF-A0A539D649-F1
#
_cell.length_a   1.000
_cell.length_b   1.000
_cell.length_c   1.000
_cell.angle_alpha   90.00
_cell.angle_beta   90.00
_cell.angle_gamma   90.00
#
_symmetry.space_group_name_H-M   'P 1'
#
loop_
_entity.id
_entity.type
_entity.pdbx_description
1 polymer ?
#
loop_
_entity_poly.entity_id
_entity_poly.type
_entity_poly.pdbx_seq_one_letter_code
_entity_poly.pdbx_strand_id
1 'polypeptide(L)'
;MRRFFIWSALAAVIGLILSGVAYYLYWNNYARFQPVTVTRNQAEIQRLLDEASWVSAGGGGEPLYIIGYRDSAAMARYEREEIPKLRAAGIEARTILFARPDREGLAQSTAAERATIAELWLTRDWTLYQRWTATPVRNWTAAGIPAADGNLARGAVVEAGRDFVARLTADLKEAGLQTRYPLIIWRDREGFMKACACSDSRSWVFIRDDLDAPDRLDPPVVAPGDPSGPQAFPGDGSPESLPYPTLPPIAPAEGATPAPVPAPATPPIPRKAPEPKQAEDTTFF
;
A
#
# COMPACT_ATOMS: atom_id res chain seq x y z
N MET A 1 52.08 16.09 -29.85
CA MET A 1 50.89 16.92 -29.56
C MET A 1 49.57 16.22 -29.90
N ARG A 2 49.35 15.74 -31.14
CA ARG A 2 48.05 15.15 -31.57
C ARG A 2 47.52 13.99 -30.71
N ARG A 3 48.40 13.06 -30.28
CA ARG A 3 48.02 11.96 -29.36
C ARG A 3 47.59 12.45 -27.97
N PHE A 4 48.25 13.48 -27.43
CA PHE A 4 47.88 14.05 -26.13
C PHE A 4 46.48 14.67 -26.18
N PHE A 5 46.17 15.46 -27.22
CA PHE A 5 44.82 15.99 -27.42
C PHE A 5 43.76 14.90 -27.60
N ILE A 6 44.07 13.82 -28.32
CA ILE A 6 43.14 12.68 -28.49
C ILE A 6 42.87 11.99 -27.15
N TRP A 7 43.90 11.72 -26.34
CA TRP A 7 43.73 11.09 -25.03
C TRP A 7 43.02 12.00 -24.03
N SER A 8 43.31 13.31 -24.04
CA SER A 8 42.59 14.28 -23.20
C SER A 8 41.12 14.43 -23.62
N ALA A 9 40.82 14.46 -24.93
CA ALA A 9 39.45 14.48 -25.42
C ALA A 9 38.70 13.19 -25.07
N LEU A 10 39.35 12.03 -25.22
CA LEU A 10 38.78 10.74 -24.82
C LEU A 10 38.50 10.70 -23.32
N ALA A 11 39.44 11.15 -22.48
CA ALA A 11 39.24 11.23 -21.04
C ALA A 11 38.08 12.17 -20.66
N ALA A 12 37.95 13.32 -21.33
CA ALA A 12 36.84 14.25 -21.12
C ALA A 12 35.49 13.63 -21.50
N VAL A 13 35.43 12.92 -22.63
CA VAL A 13 34.21 12.21 -23.07
C VAL A 13 33.83 11.10 -22.09
N ILE A 14 34.81 10.29 -21.66
CA ILE A 14 34.58 9.25 -20.65
C ILE A 14 34.09 9.87 -19.34
N GLY A 15 34.71 10.96 -18.89
CA GLY A 15 34.29 11.69 -17.68
C GLY A 15 32.86 12.20 -17.77
N LEU A 16 32.45 12.75 -18.91
CA LEU A 16 31.08 13.19 -19.18
C LEU A 16 30.09 12.01 -19.16
N ILE A 17 30.43 10.89 -19.80
CA ILE A 17 29.59 9.69 -19.82
C ILE A 17 29.40 9.15 -18.40
N LEU A 18 30.49 9.01 -17.63
CA LEU A 18 30.43 8.53 -16.25
C LEU A 18 29.60 9.45 -15.37
N SER A 19 29.75 10.77 -15.52
CA SER A 19 28.95 11.76 -14.77
C SER A 19 27.47 11.68 -15.13
N GLY A 20 27.15 11.52 -16.43
CA GLY A 20 25.78 11.35 -16.90
C GLY A 20 25.13 10.07 -16.39
N VAL A 21 25.85 8.94 -16.41
CA VAL A 21 25.38 7.66 -15.87
C VAL A 21 25.18 7.74 -14.36
N ALA A 22 26.13 8.32 -13.62
CA ALA A 22 26.02 8.50 -12.17
C ALA A 22 24.81 9.39 -11.81
N TYR A 23 24.64 10.51 -12.49
CA TYR A 23 23.48 11.39 -12.32
C TYR A 23 22.17 10.67 -12.65
N TYR A 24 22.11 9.95 -13.76
CA TYR A 24 20.94 9.17 -14.15
C TYR A 24 20.58 8.11 -13.08
N LEU A 25 21.56 7.37 -12.58
CA LEU A 25 21.34 6.37 -11.53
C LEU A 25 20.89 7.02 -10.22
N TYR A 26 21.50 8.13 -9.81
CA TYR A 26 21.09 8.89 -8.63
C TYR A 26 19.66 9.42 -8.75
N TRP A 27 19.33 10.05 -9.87
CA TRP A 27 18.01 10.61 -10.12
C TRP A 27 16.93 9.52 -10.19
N ASN A 28 17.19 8.45 -10.96
CA ASN A 28 16.22 7.39 -11.23
C ASN A 28 15.98 6.48 -10.01
N ASN A 29 16.94 6.37 -9.09
CA ASN A 29 16.82 5.50 -7.92
C ASN A 29 16.55 6.22 -6.61
N TYR A 30 16.85 7.53 -6.50
CA TYR A 30 16.76 8.24 -5.22
C TYR A 30 16.07 9.60 -5.34
N ALA A 31 16.65 10.58 -6.06
CA ALA A 31 16.23 11.98 -5.95
C ALA A 31 14.74 12.22 -6.30
N ARG A 32 14.20 11.51 -7.30
CA ARG A 32 12.78 11.66 -7.68
C ARG A 32 11.77 11.11 -6.66
N PHE A 33 12.23 10.33 -5.68
CA PHE A 33 11.39 9.75 -4.62
C PHE A 33 11.44 10.55 -3.33
N GLN A 34 12.28 11.59 -3.28
CA GLN A 34 12.34 12.46 -2.12
C GLN A 34 11.01 13.21 -1.96
N PRO A 35 10.51 13.31 -0.72
CA PRO A 35 9.38 14.16 -0.41
C PRO A 35 9.65 15.62 -0.78
N VAL A 36 8.61 16.33 -1.20
CA VAL A 36 8.68 17.76 -1.40
C VAL A 36 8.44 18.44 -0.06
N THR A 37 9.32 19.36 0.32
CA THR A 37 9.06 20.30 1.41
C THR A 37 8.13 21.39 0.90
N VAL A 38 6.93 21.46 1.47
CA VAL A 38 5.89 22.39 1.06
C VAL A 38 6.24 23.77 1.58
N THR A 39 6.75 24.64 0.71
CA THR A 39 7.13 26.02 1.07
C THR A 39 6.06 27.06 0.72
N ARG A 40 5.06 26.67 -0.08
CA ARG A 40 3.94 27.52 -0.53
C ARG A 40 2.62 26.93 -0.08
N ASN A 41 1.61 27.78 0.14
CA ASN A 41 0.24 27.41 0.48
C ASN A 41 0.10 26.49 1.71
N GLN A 42 1.10 26.46 2.61
CA GLN A 42 1.07 25.59 3.81
C GLN A 42 -0.16 25.81 4.68
N ALA A 43 -0.55 27.07 4.89
CA ALA A 43 -1.72 27.42 5.69
C ALA A 43 -3.02 26.94 5.04
N GLU A 44 -3.12 27.06 3.71
CA GLU A 44 -4.29 26.61 2.97
C GLU A 44 -4.38 25.09 2.93
N ILE A 45 -3.26 24.40 2.69
CA ILE A 45 -3.19 22.93 2.77
C ILE A 45 -3.57 22.46 4.18
N GLN A 46 -3.05 23.10 5.23
CA GLN A 46 -3.42 22.76 6.60
C GLN A 46 -4.92 22.96 6.85
N ARG A 47 -5.48 24.09 6.41
CA ARG A 47 -6.92 24.37 6.51
C ARG A 47 -7.75 23.30 5.82
N LEU A 48 -7.38 22.90 4.60
CA LEU A 48 -8.04 21.81 3.87
C LEU A 48 -7.97 20.49 4.63
N LEU A 49 -6.83 20.15 5.23
CA LEU A 49 -6.67 18.93 6.03
C LEU A 49 -7.49 18.96 7.33
N ASP A 50 -7.60 20.13 7.97
CA ASP A 50 -8.37 20.31 9.20
C ASP A 50 -9.89 20.24 8.95
N GLU A 51 -10.35 20.72 7.78
CA GLU A 51 -11.75 20.67 7.35
C GLU A 51 -12.15 19.31 6.80
N ALA A 52 -11.20 18.54 6.25
CA ALA A 52 -11.47 17.22 5.72
C ALA A 52 -11.89 16.24 6.83
N SER A 53 -12.79 15.33 6.48
CA SER A 53 -13.10 14.21 7.34
C SER A 53 -12.12 13.06 7.09
N TRP A 54 -11.66 12.44 8.17
CA TRP A 54 -10.65 11.38 8.14
C TRP A 54 -11.04 10.24 9.07
N VAL A 55 -10.52 9.06 8.79
CA VAL A 55 -10.64 7.88 9.64
C VAL A 55 -9.27 7.46 10.17
N SER A 56 -9.24 6.95 11.39
CA SER A 56 -8.03 6.42 12.00
C SER A 56 -8.36 5.25 12.91
N ALA A 57 -7.36 4.38 13.14
CA ALA A 57 -7.42 3.38 14.20
C ALA A 57 -7.38 4.01 15.61
N GLY A 58 -7.16 5.32 15.70
CA GLY A 58 -6.86 6.02 16.94
C GLY A 58 -5.45 5.73 17.42
N GLY A 59 -5.20 6.02 18.70
CA GLY A 59 -3.89 5.90 19.34
C GLY A 59 -3.24 7.24 19.71
N GLY A 60 -3.73 8.35 19.13
CA GLY A 60 -3.17 9.68 19.33
C GLY A 60 -1.76 9.80 18.75
N GLY A 61 -1.12 10.95 19.01
CA GLY A 61 0.23 11.25 18.52
C GLY A 61 0.25 12.26 17.37
N GLU A 62 1.39 12.33 16.67
CA GLU A 62 1.58 13.27 15.59
C GLU A 62 0.77 12.86 14.34
N PRO A 63 0.02 13.77 13.70
CA PRO A 63 -0.80 13.40 12.56
C PRO A 63 0.03 13.22 11.29
N LEU A 64 -0.19 12.09 10.63
CA LEU A 64 0.17 11.88 9.23
C LEU A 64 -1.10 11.63 8.42
N TYR A 65 -1.28 12.38 7.35
CA TYR A 65 -2.45 12.29 6.49
C TYR A 65 -2.18 11.39 5.29
N ILE A 66 -3.06 10.42 5.07
CA ILE A 66 -3.03 9.50 3.92
C ILE A 66 -4.26 9.82 3.07
N ILE A 67 -4.05 10.40 1.90
CA ILE A 67 -5.13 10.79 1.00
C ILE A 67 -5.17 9.82 -0.18
N GLY A 68 -6.35 9.30 -0.50
CA GLY A 68 -6.53 8.43 -1.66
C GLY A 68 -7.95 7.90 -1.84
N TYR A 69 -8.05 6.84 -2.65
CA TYR A 69 -9.31 6.26 -3.08
C TYR A 69 -9.26 4.73 -3.02
N ARG A 70 -10.43 4.09 -3.05
CA ARG A 70 -10.60 2.69 -2.64
C ARG A 70 -9.78 1.66 -3.42
N ASP A 71 -9.74 1.78 -4.73
CA ASP A 71 -9.10 0.83 -5.66
C ASP A 71 -7.65 1.21 -6.01
N SER A 72 -7.02 2.09 -5.23
CA SER A 72 -5.57 2.35 -5.35
C SER A 72 -4.78 1.18 -4.75
N ALA A 73 -4.18 0.37 -5.62
CA ALA A 73 -3.30 -0.73 -5.19
C ALA A 73 -2.10 -0.22 -4.37
N ALA A 74 -1.56 0.95 -4.72
CA ALA A 74 -0.44 1.56 -4.00
C ALA A 74 -0.86 2.02 -2.60
N MET A 75 -2.06 2.58 -2.44
CA MET A 75 -2.59 2.99 -1.14
C MET A 75 -2.82 1.78 -0.25
N ALA A 76 -3.53 0.75 -0.75
CA ALA A 76 -3.78 -0.46 0.02
C ALA A 76 -2.47 -1.16 0.46
N ARG A 77 -1.43 -1.08 -0.37
CA ARG A 77 -0.11 -1.60 -0.02
C ARG A 77 0.57 -0.76 1.06
N TYR A 78 0.60 0.56 0.91
CA TYR A 78 1.17 1.49 1.89
C TYR A 78 0.50 1.33 3.26
N GLU A 79 -0.83 1.30 3.29
CA GLU A 79 -1.60 1.15 4.54
C GLU A 79 -1.25 -0.16 5.27
N ARG A 80 -1.12 -1.26 4.54
CA ARG A 80 -0.79 -2.56 5.12
C ARG A 80 0.65 -2.65 5.61
N GLU A 81 1.61 -2.07 4.87
CA GLU A 81 3.05 -2.21 5.15
C GLU A 81 3.57 -1.14 6.13
N GLU A 82 3.08 0.09 6.05
CA GLU A 82 3.68 1.25 6.74
C GLU A 82 2.86 1.74 7.94
N ILE A 83 1.52 1.68 7.95
CA ILE A 83 0.73 2.14 9.11
C ILE A 83 1.14 1.44 10.41
N PRO A 84 1.36 0.11 10.45
CA PRO A 84 1.81 -0.55 11.68
C PRO A 84 3.15 0.00 12.20
N LYS A 85 4.09 0.33 11.31
CA LYS A 85 5.40 0.90 11.65
C LYS A 85 5.25 2.32 12.18
N LEU A 86 4.48 3.15 11.48
CA LEU A 86 4.17 4.52 11.89
C LEU A 86 3.51 4.55 13.27
N ARG A 87 2.55 3.65 13.52
CA ARG A 87 1.91 3.52 14.83
C ARG A 87 2.90 3.14 15.92
N ALA A 88 3.87 2.26 15.63
CA ALA A 88 4.90 1.90 16.60
C ALA A 88 5.80 3.09 17.00
N ALA A 89 5.92 4.10 16.13
CA ALA A 89 6.58 5.38 16.44
C ALA A 89 5.63 6.46 17.00
N GLY A 90 4.39 6.10 17.36
CA GLY A 90 3.44 7.05 17.94
C GLY A 90 2.85 8.04 16.92
N ILE A 91 2.81 7.68 15.64
CA ILE A 91 2.17 8.47 14.58
C ILE A 91 0.71 8.04 14.40
N GLU A 92 -0.19 9.02 14.37
CA GLU A 92 -1.60 8.81 14.05
C GLU A 92 -1.80 8.91 12.53
N ALA A 93 -1.94 7.76 11.88
CA ALA A 93 -2.33 7.70 10.47
C ALA A 93 -3.81 8.10 10.32
N ARG A 94 -4.06 9.24 9.67
CA ARG A 94 -5.39 9.80 9.36
C ARG A 94 -5.67 9.62 7.88
N THR A 95 -6.54 8.67 7.53
CA THR A 95 -6.88 8.37 6.15
C THR A 95 -8.05 9.23 5.69
N ILE A 96 -7.86 10.04 4.64
CA ILE A 96 -8.90 10.82 3.96
C ILE A 96 -9.22 10.13 2.63
N LEU A 97 -10.46 9.70 2.47
CA LEU A 97 -10.92 8.98 1.28
C LEU A 97 -11.81 9.84 0.41
N PHE A 98 -11.73 9.69 -0.91
CA PHE A 98 -12.62 10.38 -1.84
C PHE A 98 -13.07 9.46 -2.99
N ALA A 99 -14.29 9.70 -3.50
CA ALA A 99 -14.78 9.03 -4.69
C ALA A 99 -14.25 9.79 -5.90
N ARG A 100 -13.53 9.12 -6.80
CA ARG A 100 -13.04 9.80 -8.01
C ARG A 100 -14.21 10.44 -8.79
N PRO A 101 -14.02 11.67 -9.31
CA PRO A 101 -14.99 12.28 -10.21
C PRO A 101 -15.02 11.52 -11.54
N ASP A 102 -16.13 11.65 -12.25
CA ASP A 102 -16.28 11.05 -13.56
C ASP A 102 -15.31 11.71 -14.55
N ARG A 103 -14.81 10.94 -15.50
CA ARG A 103 -13.85 11.42 -16.50
C ARG A 103 -14.43 11.18 -17.88
N GLU A 104 -14.62 12.25 -18.65
CA GLU A 104 -15.15 12.19 -20.02
C GLU A 104 -16.51 11.46 -20.08
N GLY A 105 -17.35 11.64 -19.05
CA GLY A 105 -18.65 10.99 -18.91
C GLY A 105 -18.59 9.53 -18.41
N LEU A 106 -17.41 8.99 -18.15
CA LEU A 106 -17.24 7.63 -17.61
C LEU A 106 -17.10 7.68 -16.09
N ALA A 107 -18.01 6.96 -15.41
CA ALA A 107 -18.00 6.81 -13.97
C ALA A 107 -16.69 6.16 -13.50
N GLN A 108 -15.97 6.86 -12.62
CA GLN A 108 -14.70 6.38 -12.04
C GLN A 108 -14.89 5.73 -10.66
N SER A 109 -16.06 5.90 -10.06
CA SER A 109 -16.46 5.35 -8.76
C SER A 109 -17.81 4.66 -8.88
N THR A 110 -18.05 3.66 -8.02
CA THR A 110 -19.34 2.96 -7.96
C THR A 110 -20.32 3.67 -7.02
N ALA A 111 -21.62 3.42 -7.16
CA ALA A 111 -22.62 3.92 -6.22
C ALA A 111 -22.36 3.42 -4.78
N ALA A 112 -21.94 2.16 -4.63
CA ALA A 112 -21.57 1.58 -3.34
C ALA A 112 -20.36 2.31 -2.71
N GLU A 113 -19.34 2.62 -3.52
CA GLU A 113 -18.19 3.43 -3.08
C GLU A 113 -18.63 4.82 -2.62
N ARG A 114 -19.41 5.54 -3.44
CA ARG A 114 -19.91 6.88 -3.08
C ARG A 114 -20.73 6.88 -1.78
N ALA A 115 -21.63 5.90 -1.63
CA ALA A 115 -22.41 5.73 -0.41
C ALA A 115 -21.51 5.49 0.83
N THR A 116 -20.47 4.69 0.67
CA THR A 116 -19.52 4.35 1.75
C THR A 116 -18.66 5.55 2.12
N ILE A 117 -18.18 6.31 1.13
CA ILE A 117 -17.36 7.50 1.37
C ILE A 117 -18.18 8.58 2.05
N ALA A 118 -19.42 8.81 1.61
CA ALA A 118 -20.34 9.72 2.30
C ALA A 118 -20.54 9.31 3.76
N GLU A 119 -20.72 8.00 4.03
CA GLU A 119 -20.85 7.50 5.40
C GLU A 119 -19.60 7.76 6.24
N LEU A 120 -18.41 7.41 5.72
CA LEU A 120 -17.15 7.60 6.43
C LEU A 120 -16.86 9.07 6.71
N TRP A 121 -17.21 9.98 5.80
CA TRP A 121 -17.05 11.41 6.02
C TRP A 121 -17.97 11.94 7.11
N LEU A 122 -19.18 11.40 7.23
CA LEU A 122 -20.16 11.83 8.23
C LEU A 122 -19.89 11.24 9.62
N THR A 123 -19.45 9.98 9.70
CA THR A 123 -19.37 9.23 10.97
C THR A 123 -17.95 8.99 11.46
N ARG A 124 -16.96 9.06 10.56
CA ARG A 124 -15.57 8.64 10.82
C ARG A 124 -15.46 7.21 11.37
N ASP A 125 -16.39 6.33 10.99
CA ASP A 125 -16.46 4.96 11.49
C ASP A 125 -15.27 4.10 10.99
N TRP A 126 -14.35 3.82 11.92
CA TRP A 126 -13.18 2.97 11.68
C TRP A 126 -13.53 1.52 11.36
N THR A 127 -14.56 0.95 12.02
CA THR A 127 -14.98 -0.43 11.77
C THR A 127 -15.56 -0.58 10.36
N LEU A 128 -16.33 0.42 9.90
CA LEU A 128 -16.78 0.48 8.51
C LEU A 128 -15.59 0.52 7.54
N TYR A 129 -14.61 1.38 7.79
CA TYR A 129 -13.41 1.48 6.94
C TYR A 129 -12.62 0.16 6.90
N GLN A 130 -12.42 -0.51 8.04
CA GLN A 130 -11.74 -1.81 8.09
C GLN A 130 -12.49 -2.88 7.28
N ARG A 131 -13.81 -2.98 7.47
CA ARG A 131 -14.63 -3.94 6.71
C ARG A 131 -14.59 -3.65 5.22
N TRP A 132 -14.64 -2.37 4.85
CA TRP A 132 -14.61 -1.94 3.46
C TRP A 132 -13.26 -2.23 2.78
N THR A 133 -12.15 -1.98 3.47
CA THR A 133 -10.79 -2.22 2.95
C THR A 133 -10.42 -3.71 2.92
N ALA A 134 -10.92 -4.50 3.86
CA ALA A 134 -10.76 -5.97 3.89
C ALA A 134 -11.58 -6.69 2.80
N THR A 135 -12.68 -6.10 2.32
CA THR A 135 -13.53 -6.71 1.29
C THR A 135 -13.00 -6.40 -0.10
N PRO A 136 -12.80 -7.40 -1.00
CA PRO A 136 -12.41 -7.13 -2.39
C PRO A 136 -13.36 -6.12 -3.05
N VAL A 137 -12.82 -5.15 -3.80
CA VAL A 137 -13.59 -4.03 -4.37
C VAL A 137 -14.85 -4.49 -5.11
N ARG A 138 -14.72 -5.52 -5.96
CA ARG A 138 -15.83 -6.09 -6.74
C ARG A 138 -16.93 -6.76 -5.90
N ASN A 139 -16.64 -7.10 -4.64
CA ASN A 139 -17.57 -7.78 -3.74
C ASN A 139 -18.25 -6.80 -2.78
N TRP A 140 -17.83 -5.54 -2.74
CA TRP A 140 -18.41 -4.55 -1.83
C TRP A 140 -19.73 -4.00 -2.37
N THR A 141 -20.80 -4.18 -1.61
CA THR A 141 -22.16 -3.76 -2.01
C THR A 141 -22.70 -2.57 -1.23
N ALA A 142 -21.99 -2.11 -0.19
CA ALA A 142 -22.47 -1.08 0.75
C ALA A 142 -23.83 -1.42 1.41
N ALA A 143 -24.11 -2.71 1.63
CA ALA A 143 -25.35 -3.15 2.27
C ALA A 143 -25.55 -2.48 3.65
N GLY A 144 -26.74 -1.90 3.85
CA GLY A 144 -27.09 -1.18 5.07
C GLY A 144 -26.59 0.27 5.15
N ILE A 145 -25.90 0.78 4.13
CA ILE A 145 -25.42 2.16 4.07
C ILE A 145 -26.39 2.99 3.19
N PRO A 146 -26.87 4.16 3.66
CA PRO A 146 -27.75 5.00 2.85
C PRO A 146 -27.05 5.46 1.56
N ALA A 147 -27.78 5.40 0.45
CA ALA A 147 -27.27 5.82 -0.85
C ALA A 147 -26.86 7.30 -0.83
N ALA A 148 -25.72 7.61 -1.46
CA ALA A 148 -25.33 9.00 -1.72
C ALA A 148 -26.03 9.56 -2.97
N ASP A 149 -26.15 8.73 -4.01
CA ASP A 149 -26.79 9.10 -5.26
C ASP A 149 -28.29 9.35 -5.05
N GLY A 150 -28.80 10.46 -5.59
CA GLY A 150 -30.19 10.88 -5.40
C GLY A 150 -30.50 11.47 -4.00
N ASN A 151 -29.52 11.52 -3.09
CA ASN A 151 -29.65 12.19 -1.80
C ASN A 151 -28.81 13.48 -1.78
N LEU A 152 -29.46 14.64 -1.67
CA LEU A 152 -28.77 15.94 -1.74
C LEU A 152 -27.67 16.11 -0.69
N ALA A 153 -27.94 15.74 0.57
CA ALA A 153 -26.99 15.92 1.65
C ALA A 153 -25.77 15.00 1.49
N ARG A 154 -25.99 13.73 1.19
CA ARG A 154 -24.91 12.75 1.03
C ARG A 154 -24.14 12.92 -0.27
N GLY A 155 -24.83 13.31 -1.35
CA GLY A 155 -24.20 13.71 -2.60
C GLY A 155 -23.27 14.92 -2.40
N ALA A 156 -23.70 15.92 -1.63
CA ALA A 156 -22.85 17.08 -1.30
C ALA A 156 -21.58 16.69 -0.53
N VAL A 157 -21.64 15.67 0.34
CA VAL A 157 -20.44 15.15 1.04
C VAL A 157 -19.47 14.50 0.04
N VAL A 158 -19.97 13.75 -0.94
CA VAL A 158 -19.13 13.16 -1.99
C VAL A 158 -18.46 14.25 -2.83
N GLU A 159 -19.20 15.29 -3.21
CA GLU A 159 -18.65 16.43 -3.93
C GLU A 159 -17.65 17.23 -3.08
N ALA A 160 -17.90 17.42 -1.78
CA ALA A 160 -16.94 18.06 -0.88
C ALA A 160 -15.61 17.30 -0.84
N GLY A 161 -15.65 15.96 -0.85
CA GLY A 161 -14.44 15.14 -0.96
C GLY A 161 -13.70 15.32 -2.29
N ARG A 162 -14.42 15.46 -3.41
CA ARG A 162 -13.84 15.73 -4.73
C ARG A 162 -13.20 17.12 -4.79
N ASP A 163 -13.89 18.13 -4.27
CA ASP A 163 -13.42 19.52 -4.21
C ASP A 163 -12.19 19.66 -3.31
N PHE A 164 -12.21 19.02 -2.14
CA PHE A 164 -11.04 18.95 -1.23
C PHE A 164 -9.80 18.48 -1.99
N VAL A 165 -9.93 17.36 -2.71
CA VAL A 165 -8.81 16.78 -3.45
C VAL A 165 -8.38 17.64 -4.64
N ALA A 166 -9.31 18.26 -5.34
CA ALA A 166 -9.00 19.16 -6.45
C ALA A 166 -8.18 20.37 -5.98
N ARG A 167 -8.59 21.00 -4.86
CA ARG A 167 -7.87 22.13 -4.26
C ARG A 167 -6.51 21.72 -3.71
N LEU A 168 -6.47 20.65 -2.92
CA LEU A 168 -5.22 20.12 -2.37
C LEU A 168 -4.21 19.79 -3.48
N THR A 169 -4.69 19.20 -4.58
CA THR A 169 -3.85 18.90 -5.75
C THR A 169 -3.29 20.16 -6.40
N ALA A 170 -4.10 21.22 -6.51
CA ALA A 170 -3.67 22.49 -7.07
C ALA A 170 -2.58 23.13 -6.20
N ASP A 171 -2.78 23.20 -4.89
CA ASP A 171 -1.82 23.78 -3.95
C ASP A 171 -0.49 23.04 -3.93
N LEU A 172 -0.53 21.70 -3.92
CA LEU A 172 0.67 20.88 -3.93
C LEU A 172 1.43 20.96 -5.25
N LYS A 173 0.72 21.14 -6.37
CA LYS A 173 1.35 21.36 -7.68
C LYS A 173 2.12 22.67 -7.70
N GLU A 174 1.61 23.73 -7.07
CA GLU A 174 2.32 25.00 -6.92
C GLU A 174 3.56 24.88 -6.01
N ALA A 175 3.53 23.95 -5.06
CA ALA A 175 4.69 23.55 -4.26
C ALA A 175 5.69 22.64 -5.01
N GLY A 176 5.40 22.24 -6.25
CA GLY A 176 6.28 21.43 -7.10
C GLY A 176 6.03 19.92 -7.05
N LEU A 177 4.96 19.47 -6.39
CA LEU A 177 4.61 18.04 -6.32
C LEU A 177 3.77 17.62 -7.54
N GLN A 178 4.17 16.51 -8.18
CA GLN A 178 3.30 15.84 -9.14
C GLN A 178 2.35 14.90 -8.40
N THR A 179 1.10 15.32 -8.22
CA THR A 179 0.13 14.57 -7.41
C THR A 179 -0.24 13.23 -8.04
N ARG A 180 0.01 12.16 -7.28
CA ARG A 180 -0.49 10.79 -7.51
C ARG A 180 -0.93 10.22 -6.15
N TYR A 181 -1.70 9.15 -6.18
CA TYR A 181 -2.23 8.53 -4.97
C TYR A 181 -1.52 7.21 -4.63
N PRO A 182 -1.26 6.91 -3.34
CA PRO A 182 -1.61 7.73 -2.19
C PRO A 182 -0.75 8.98 -2.08
N LEU A 183 -1.37 10.07 -1.67
CA LEU A 183 -0.70 11.29 -1.29
C LEU A 183 -0.52 11.25 0.23
N ILE A 184 0.71 11.42 0.70
CA ILE A 184 1.03 11.42 2.13
C ILE A 184 1.52 12.80 2.51
N ILE A 185 0.99 13.37 3.60
CA ILE A 185 1.38 14.68 4.13
C ILE A 185 1.64 14.55 5.63
N TRP A 186 2.78 15.07 6.09
CA TRP A 186 3.20 15.05 7.50
C TRP A 186 4.01 16.31 7.83
N ARG A 187 4.34 16.47 9.10
CA ARG A 187 5.38 17.40 9.55
C ARG A 187 6.60 16.59 9.98
N ASP A 188 7.78 17.07 9.62
CA ASP A 188 9.02 16.51 10.15
C ASP A 188 9.32 17.05 11.56
N ARG A 189 10.42 16.58 12.15
CA ARG A 189 10.84 16.93 13.51
C ARG A 189 11.13 18.44 13.66
N GLU A 190 11.48 19.10 12.57
CA GLU A 190 11.69 20.55 12.52
C GLU A 190 10.38 21.33 12.30
N GLY A 191 9.26 20.63 12.08
CA GLY A 191 7.93 21.19 11.89
C GLY A 191 7.61 21.56 10.44
N PHE A 192 8.48 21.27 9.48
CA PHE A 192 8.23 21.54 8.07
C PHE A 192 7.20 20.57 7.50
N MET A 193 6.22 21.12 6.78
CA MET A 193 5.26 20.31 6.06
C MET A 193 5.94 19.63 4.87
N LYS A 194 5.86 18.30 4.82
CA LYS A 194 6.35 17.48 3.71
C LYS A 194 5.20 16.73 3.07
N ALA A 195 5.32 16.52 1.76
CA ALA A 195 4.34 15.80 0.98
C ALA A 195 5.01 14.89 -0.06
N CYS A 196 4.43 13.71 -0.29
CA CYS A 196 4.86 12.82 -1.37
C CYS A 196 3.68 12.14 -2.06
N ALA A 197 3.80 11.97 -3.37
CA ALA A 197 2.99 11.05 -4.16
C ALA A 197 3.56 9.63 -4.02
N CYS A 198 3.42 9.05 -2.83
CA CYS A 198 4.14 7.86 -2.36
C CYS A 198 3.63 6.52 -2.95
N SER A 199 3.38 6.50 -4.26
CA SER A 199 3.00 5.29 -4.99
C SER A 199 4.13 4.26 -5.13
N ASP A 200 5.39 4.69 -4.92
CA ASP A 200 6.58 3.85 -5.00
C ASP A 200 7.21 3.67 -3.61
N SER A 201 7.52 2.41 -3.24
CA SER A 201 8.05 2.07 -1.92
C SER A 201 9.42 2.67 -1.60
N ARG A 202 10.17 3.10 -2.61
CA ARG A 202 11.42 3.86 -2.43
C ARG A 202 11.22 5.19 -1.72
N SER A 203 10.00 5.73 -1.75
CA SER A 203 9.66 7.00 -1.09
C SER A 203 9.35 6.83 0.40
N TRP A 204 9.06 5.61 0.85
CA TRP A 204 8.53 5.38 2.21
C TRP A 204 9.59 5.49 3.29
N VAL A 205 10.85 5.18 2.96
CA VAL A 205 11.98 5.31 3.89
C VAL A 205 12.12 6.75 4.39
N PHE A 206 11.91 7.76 3.53
CA PHE A 206 11.99 9.16 3.95
C PHE A 206 10.94 9.53 4.99
N ILE A 207 9.73 8.96 4.88
CA ILE A 207 8.68 9.18 5.87
C ILE A 207 9.06 8.53 7.20
N ARG A 208 9.61 7.30 7.14
CA ARG A 208 10.07 6.61 8.34
C ARG A 208 11.21 7.34 9.03
N ASP A 209 12.20 7.80 8.26
CA ASP A 209 13.34 8.55 8.78
C ASP A 209 12.88 9.86 9.45
N ASP A 210 12.01 10.62 8.77
CA ASP A 210 11.46 11.87 9.31
C ASP A 210 10.70 11.63 10.63
N LEU A 211 9.90 10.55 10.70
CA LEU A 211 9.00 10.27 11.82
C LEU A 211 9.55 9.27 12.85
N ASP A 212 10.83 8.90 12.75
CA ASP A 212 11.47 7.91 13.62
C ASP A 212 10.78 6.52 13.63
N ALA A 213 10.15 6.15 12.52
CA ALA A 213 9.46 4.89 12.40
C ALA A 213 10.42 3.73 12.10
N PRO A 214 10.22 2.56 12.74
CA PRO A 214 11.09 1.42 12.52
C PRO A 214 10.93 0.85 11.11
N ASP A 215 12.03 0.38 10.51
CA ASP A 215 12.00 -0.26 9.19
C ASP A 215 11.24 -1.59 9.19
N ARG A 216 11.26 -2.29 10.33
CA ARG A 216 10.62 -3.58 10.56
C ARG A 216 9.96 -3.56 11.93
N LEU A 217 8.80 -4.21 12.01
CA LEU A 217 8.24 -4.55 13.31
C LEU A 217 8.88 -5.86 13.75
N ASP A 218 9.52 -5.84 14.90
CA ASP A 218 10.01 -7.08 15.49
C ASP A 218 8.79 -7.98 15.80
N PRO A 219 8.88 -9.29 15.51
CA PRO A 219 7.87 -10.21 16.01
C PRO A 219 7.82 -10.04 17.53
N PRO A 220 6.62 -10.10 18.15
CA PRO A 220 6.52 -10.01 19.60
C PRO A 220 7.50 -11.00 20.20
N VAL A 221 8.39 -10.51 21.08
CA VAL A 221 9.33 -11.36 21.79
C VAL A 221 8.49 -12.25 22.70
N VAL A 222 8.22 -13.46 22.23
CA VAL A 222 7.62 -14.52 23.03
C VAL A 222 8.65 -14.87 24.08
N ALA A 223 8.41 -14.49 25.33
CA ALA A 223 9.24 -14.92 26.43
C ALA A 223 9.21 -16.47 26.49
N PRO A 224 10.33 -17.16 26.79
CA PRO A 224 10.32 -18.60 26.99
C PRO A 224 9.26 -18.96 28.07
N GLY A 225 8.18 -19.63 27.66
CA GLY A 225 7.06 -20.00 28.53
C GLY A 225 5.79 -19.14 28.42
N ASP A 226 5.73 -18.16 27.51
CA ASP A 226 4.48 -17.42 27.23
C ASP A 226 3.47 -18.33 26.51
N PRO A 227 2.23 -18.50 27.03
CA PRO A 227 1.19 -19.33 26.42
C PRO A 227 0.74 -18.84 25.02
N SER A 228 1.12 -17.62 24.64
CA SER A 228 0.89 -17.00 23.34
C SER A 228 2.00 -17.33 22.31
N GLY A 229 3.06 -18.01 22.74
CA GLY A 229 4.15 -18.45 21.88
C GLY A 229 3.73 -19.54 20.90
N PRO A 230 4.42 -19.70 19.75
CA PRO A 230 4.28 -20.91 18.96
C PRO A 230 4.60 -22.09 19.89
N GLN A 231 3.58 -22.89 20.18
CA GLN A 231 3.77 -24.14 20.92
C GLN A 231 4.78 -24.97 20.12
N ALA A 232 5.97 -25.15 20.68
CA ALA A 232 6.90 -26.16 20.19
C ALA A 232 6.20 -27.51 20.39
N PHE A 233 5.55 -27.99 19.34
CA PHE A 233 5.12 -29.38 19.30
C PHE A 233 6.41 -30.22 19.30
N PRO A 234 6.58 -31.16 20.25
CA PRO A 234 7.74 -32.05 20.23
C PRO A 234 7.73 -32.83 18.91
N GLY A 235 8.79 -32.65 18.10
CA GLY A 235 8.88 -33.19 16.75
C GLY A 235 9.90 -32.52 15.83
N ASP A 236 10.88 -31.79 16.36
CA ASP A 236 12.01 -31.23 15.62
C ASP A 236 13.08 -32.30 15.33
N GLY A 237 12.69 -33.28 14.50
CA GLY A 237 13.62 -33.89 13.55
C GLY A 237 14.67 -34.88 14.04
N SER A 238 14.54 -35.50 15.22
CA SER A 238 15.29 -36.72 15.59
C SER A 238 14.34 -37.93 15.72
N PRO A 239 14.71 -39.13 15.21
CA PRO A 239 13.75 -40.22 15.00
C PRO A 239 13.51 -41.01 16.29
N GLU A 240 12.45 -40.68 17.01
CA GLU A 240 11.85 -41.59 17.99
C GLU A 240 10.44 -41.96 17.52
N SER A 241 10.35 -43.06 16.76
CA SER A 241 9.07 -43.70 16.48
C SER A 241 8.53 -44.26 17.80
N LEU A 242 7.58 -43.55 18.42
CA LEU A 242 6.73 -44.15 19.44
C LEU A 242 5.98 -45.34 18.81
N PRO A 243 5.91 -46.51 19.47
CA PRO A 243 5.16 -47.64 18.95
C PRO A 243 3.69 -47.24 18.81
N TYR A 244 3.16 -47.36 17.59
CA TYR A 244 1.73 -47.18 17.34
C TYR A 244 0.94 -48.15 18.22
N PRO A 245 -0.09 -47.69 18.95
CA PRO A 245 -0.98 -48.60 19.64
C PRO A 245 -1.71 -49.47 18.61
N THR A 246 -1.59 -50.78 18.74
CA THR A 246 -2.34 -51.75 17.93
C THR A 246 -3.81 -51.66 18.34
N LEU A 247 -4.62 -50.94 17.56
CA LEU A 247 -6.07 -50.93 17.73
C LEU A 247 -6.64 -52.26 17.24
N PRO A 248 -7.57 -52.90 17.97
CA PRO A 248 -8.30 -54.05 17.45
C PRO A 248 -9.11 -53.63 16.20
N PRO A 249 -9.21 -54.49 15.18
CA PRO A 249 -10.00 -54.18 13.99
C PRO A 249 -11.46 -53.98 14.40
N ILE A 250 -12.06 -52.88 13.91
CA ILE A 250 -13.49 -52.61 14.04
C ILE A 250 -14.23 -53.67 13.23
N ALA A 251 -15.12 -54.43 13.88
CA ALA A 251 -15.97 -55.37 13.19
C ALA A 251 -16.85 -54.61 12.16
N PRO A 252 -16.95 -55.08 10.90
CA PRO A 252 -17.80 -54.43 9.92
C PRO A 252 -19.27 -54.50 10.37
N ALA A 253 -19.97 -53.38 10.25
CA ALA A 253 -21.43 -53.36 10.38
C ALA A 253 -22.03 -54.29 9.31
N GLU A 254 -22.97 -55.16 9.71
CA GLU A 254 -23.65 -56.07 8.81
C GLU A 254 -24.30 -55.29 7.66
N GLY A 255 -23.86 -55.57 6.43
CA GLY A 255 -24.53 -55.12 5.20
C GLY A 255 -23.80 -54.10 4.31
N ALA A 256 -22.57 -53.67 4.63
CA ALA A 256 -21.84 -52.73 3.77
C ALA A 256 -20.73 -53.42 2.96
N THR A 257 -20.95 -53.56 1.65
CA THR A 257 -19.93 -53.98 0.67
C THR A 257 -18.83 -52.91 0.56
N PRO A 258 -17.54 -53.23 0.68
CA PRO A 258 -16.47 -52.23 0.61
C PRO A 258 -16.30 -51.68 -0.81
N ALA A 259 -16.39 -50.35 -0.96
CA ALA A 259 -15.96 -49.65 -2.16
C ALA A 259 -14.42 -49.57 -2.22
N PRO A 260 -13.79 -49.72 -3.40
CA PRO A 260 -12.33 -49.64 -3.53
C PRO A 260 -11.82 -48.23 -3.19
N VAL A 261 -10.81 -48.17 -2.32
CA VAL A 261 -10.13 -46.95 -1.89
C VAL A 261 -9.38 -46.33 -3.10
N PRO A 262 -9.56 -45.03 -3.42
CA PRO A 262 -8.81 -44.37 -4.47
C PRO A 262 -7.32 -44.28 -4.11
N ALA A 263 -6.45 -44.61 -5.06
CA ALA A 263 -5.01 -44.49 -4.91
C ALA A 263 -4.57 -43.02 -4.72
N PRO A 264 -3.51 -42.75 -3.93
CA PRO A 264 -2.95 -41.40 -3.77
C PRO A 264 -2.54 -40.80 -5.12
N ALA A 265 -2.98 -39.57 -5.38
CA ALA A 265 -2.63 -38.84 -6.60
C ALA A 265 -1.12 -38.56 -6.65
N THR A 266 -0.49 -38.93 -7.75
CA THR A 266 0.92 -38.65 -8.06
C THR A 266 1.18 -37.14 -8.05
N PRO A 267 2.29 -36.65 -7.47
CA PRO A 267 2.65 -35.23 -7.53
C PRO A 267 2.75 -34.75 -8.99
N PRO A 268 2.30 -33.51 -9.29
CA PRO A 268 2.37 -33.00 -10.65
C PRO A 268 3.82 -32.82 -11.10
N ILE A 269 4.11 -33.30 -12.32
CA ILE A 269 5.40 -33.15 -12.98
C ILE A 269 5.69 -31.65 -13.18
N PRO A 270 6.90 -31.16 -12.82
CA PRO A 270 7.30 -29.77 -13.06
C PRO A 270 7.17 -29.42 -14.55
N ARG A 271 6.45 -28.33 -14.87
CA ARG A 271 6.34 -27.85 -16.25
C ARG A 271 7.72 -27.44 -16.76
N LYS A 272 8.07 -27.93 -17.94
CA LYS A 272 9.24 -27.50 -18.71
C LYS A 272 9.12 -26.00 -18.99
N ALA A 273 10.20 -25.25 -18.73
CA ALA A 273 10.25 -23.82 -19.01
C ALA A 273 10.00 -23.56 -20.51
N PRO A 274 9.25 -22.51 -20.88
CA PRO A 274 9.01 -22.17 -22.28
C PRO A 274 10.31 -21.76 -22.96
N GLU A 275 10.53 -22.27 -24.18
CA GLU A 275 11.66 -21.87 -25.03
C GLU A 275 11.55 -20.40 -25.44
N PRO A 276 12.68 -19.67 -25.46
CA PRO A 276 12.72 -18.29 -25.93
C PRO A 276 12.41 -18.25 -27.44
N LYS A 277 11.26 -17.68 -27.80
CA LYS A 277 10.99 -17.25 -29.17
C LYS A 277 11.63 -15.88 -29.37
N GLN A 278 12.51 -15.75 -30.36
CA GLN A 278 13.01 -14.47 -30.84
C GLN A 278 11.82 -13.57 -31.17
N ALA A 279 11.80 -12.37 -30.60
CA ALA A 279 10.88 -11.33 -31.02
C ALA A 279 11.33 -10.84 -32.40
N GLU A 280 10.49 -11.06 -33.42
CA GLU A 280 10.68 -10.47 -34.73
C GLU A 280 10.54 -8.95 -34.61
N ASP A 281 11.53 -8.24 -35.16
CA ASP A 281 11.58 -6.80 -35.31
C ASP A 281 10.29 -6.28 -35.98
N THR A 282 9.52 -5.49 -35.24
CA THR A 282 8.50 -4.62 -35.83
C THR A 282 8.97 -3.18 -35.72
N THR A 283 9.59 -2.76 -36.81
CA THR A 283 9.89 -1.38 -37.17
C THR A 283 8.63 -0.52 -37.09
N PHE A 284 8.63 0.51 -36.26
CA PHE A 284 7.67 1.60 -36.32
C PHE A 284 8.32 2.78 -37.07
N PHE A 285 7.68 3.16 -38.19
CA PHE A 285 7.83 4.49 -38.80
C PHE A 285 6.91 5.48 -38.10
#